data_AF-A0A7D5GG34-F1
#
_entry.id   AF-A0A7D5GG34-F1
#
_cell.length_a   1.000
_cell.length_b   1.000
_cell.length_c   1.000
_cell.angle_alpha   90.00
_cell.angle_beta   90.00
_cell.angle_gamma   90.00
#
_symmetry.space_group_name_H-M   'P 1'
#
loop_
_entity.id
_entity.type
_entity.pdbx_description
1 polymer ?
#
loop_
_entity_poly.entity_id
_entity_poly.type
_entity_poly.pdbx_seq_one_letter_code
_entity_poly.pdbx_strand_id
1 'polypeptide(L)'
;MTDLTIPPDTDEKRAAELVQSHVDIGDVVEVRNEERTEDHQLDVTGEVTGLETTYLEIDGNPPENGSVPYTRIHTVSRIETE
;
A
#
# COMPACT_ATOMS: atom_id res chain seq x y z
N MET A 1 5.10 -4.31 -14.29
CA MET A 1 4.97 -4.41 -12.81
C MET A 1 6.11 -3.61 -12.19
N THR A 2 5.80 -2.61 -11.36
CA THR A 2 6.83 -1.74 -10.75
C THR A 2 6.74 -1.79 -9.23
N ASP A 3 7.81 -2.23 -8.59
CA ASP A 3 7.87 -2.41 -7.14
C ASP A 3 8.53 -1.21 -6.44
N LEU A 4 7.88 -0.70 -5.39
CA LEU A 4 8.39 0.28 -4.45
C LEU A 4 8.56 -0.40 -3.09
N THR A 5 9.79 -0.44 -2.57
CA THR A 5 10.05 -0.88 -1.19
C THR A 5 10.22 0.33 -0.30
N ILE A 6 9.42 0.41 0.76
CA ILE A 6 9.50 1.46 1.77
C ILE A 6 10.53 1.02 2.82
N PRO A 7 11.57 1.82 3.09
CA PRO A 7 12.51 1.52 4.14
C PRO A 7 11.79 1.51 5.51
N PRO A 8 12.09 0.55 6.41
CA PRO A 8 11.45 0.46 7.72
C PRO A 8 11.77 1.64 8.65
N ASP A 9 12.82 2.40 8.35
CA ASP A 9 13.23 3.62 9.06
C ASP A 9 12.50 4.89 8.55
N THR A 10 11.52 4.72 7.66
CA THR A 10 10.78 5.84 7.03
C THR A 10 9.58 6.22 7.88
N ASP A 11 9.51 7.48 8.30
CA ASP A 11 8.33 8.03 8.97
C ASP A 11 7.07 7.94 8.09
N GLU A 12 5.90 7.79 8.73
CA GLU A 12 4.58 7.68 8.06
C GLU A 12 4.40 8.70 6.92
N LYS A 13 4.75 9.96 7.17
CA LYS A 13 4.60 11.03 6.20
C LYS A 13 5.43 10.80 4.95
N ARG A 14 6.69 10.36 5.11
CA ARG A 14 7.56 10.05 3.96
C ARG A 14 7.13 8.78 3.26
N ALA A 15 6.66 7.77 4.00
CA ALA A 15 6.11 6.56 3.41
C ALA A 15 4.88 6.89 2.56
N ALA A 16 3.99 7.74 3.06
CA ALA A 16 2.82 8.25 2.33
C ALA A 16 3.24 8.99 1.06
N GLU A 17 4.21 9.91 1.14
CA GLU A 17 4.72 10.65 -0.03
C GLU A 17 5.32 9.72 -1.10
N LEU A 18 6.07 8.69 -0.69
CA LEU A 18 6.66 7.72 -1.62
C LEU A 18 5.58 6.90 -2.34
N VAL A 19 4.58 6.40 -1.60
CA VAL A 19 3.50 5.60 -2.19
C VAL A 19 2.62 6.46 -3.09
N GLN A 20 2.20 7.64 -2.63
CA GLN A 20 1.42 8.58 -3.43
C GLN A 20 2.15 9.07 -4.69
N SER A 21 3.47 9.09 -4.67
CA SER A 21 4.27 9.40 -5.87
C SER A 21 4.42 8.20 -6.82
N HIS A 22 4.13 6.99 -6.36
CA HIS A 22 4.32 5.74 -7.11
C HIS A 22 3.02 5.20 -7.70
N VAL A 23 1.91 5.41 -7.00
CA VAL A 23 0.57 4.92 -7.37
C VAL A 23 -0.38 6.09 -7.58
N ASP A 24 -1.32 5.91 -8.51
CA ASP A 24 -2.36 6.88 -8.83
C ASP A 24 -3.74 6.27 -8.56
N ILE A 25 -4.76 7.11 -8.41
CA ILE A 25 -6.14 6.63 -8.29
C ILE A 25 -6.56 5.94 -9.59
N GLY A 26 -7.09 4.71 -9.48
CA GLY A 26 -7.43 3.82 -10.59
C GLY A 26 -6.32 2.82 -10.95
N ASP A 27 -5.18 2.87 -10.25
CA ASP A 27 -4.09 1.91 -10.43
C ASP A 27 -4.31 0.65 -9.60
N VAL A 28 -3.98 -0.53 -10.12
CA VAL A 28 -4.09 -1.79 -9.37
C VAL A 28 -2.76 -2.07 -8.68
N VAL A 29 -2.79 -2.20 -7.36
CA VAL A 29 -1.58 -2.34 -6.54
C VAL A 29 -1.66 -3.58 -5.66
N GLU A 30 -0.51 -4.17 -5.39
CA GLU A 30 -0.31 -5.21 -4.39
C GLU A 30 0.53 -4.64 -3.25
N VAL A 31 -0.03 -4.63 -2.05
CA VAL A 31 0.60 -4.13 -0.83
C VAL A 31 0.99 -5.31 0.05
N ARG A 32 2.27 -5.38 0.40
CA ARG A 32 2.82 -6.37 1.33
C ARG A 32 3.17 -5.71 2.65
N ASN A 33 2.59 -6.22 3.74
CA ASN A 33 2.83 -5.74 5.10
C ASN A 33 3.91 -6.55 5.83
N GLU A 34 4.66 -5.88 6.71
CA GLU A 34 5.72 -6.53 7.51
C GLU A 34 5.24 -7.14 8.85
N GLU A 35 3.94 -7.15 9.16
CA GLU A 35 3.45 -7.81 10.39
C GLU A 35 3.65 -9.33 10.30
N ARG A 36 4.87 -9.74 10.64
CA ARG A 36 5.29 -11.11 10.89
C ARG A 36 4.66 -11.57 12.20
N THR A 37 3.42 -12.02 12.12
CA THR A 37 3.01 -13.18 12.90
C THR A 37 3.00 -14.36 11.95
N GLU A 38 3.68 -15.43 12.35
CA GLU A 38 4.32 -16.49 11.54
C GLU A 38 3.47 -17.27 10.50
N ASP A 39 2.24 -16.84 10.22
CA ASP A 39 1.28 -17.55 9.35
C ASP A 39 0.51 -16.67 8.35
N HIS A 40 0.59 -15.33 8.39
CA HIS A 40 -0.17 -14.48 7.47
C HIS A 40 0.62 -13.26 7.02
N GLN A 41 1.38 -13.43 5.93
CA GLN A 41 1.68 -12.29 5.06
C GLN A 41 0.32 -11.83 4.50
N LEU A 42 -0.16 -10.67 4.95
CA LEU A 42 -1.38 -10.09 4.38
C LEU A 42 -0.98 -9.34 3.11
N ASP A 43 -0.97 -10.06 2.00
CA ASP A 43 -0.87 -9.47 0.66
C ASP A 43 -2.26 -8.92 0.30
N VAL A 44 -2.39 -7.60 0.31
CA VAL A 44 -3.61 -6.93 -0.12
C VAL A 44 -3.44 -6.52 -1.56
N THR A 45 -4.27 -7.03 -2.46
CA THR A 45 -4.28 -6.63 -3.87
C THR A 45 -5.59 -5.97 -4.20
N GLY A 46 -5.53 -4.82 -4.88
CA GLY A 46 -6.75 -4.12 -5.27
C GLY A 46 -6.50 -2.80 -6.00
N GLU A 47 -7.58 -2.14 -6.40
CA GLU A 47 -7.52 -0.84 -7.10
C GLU A 47 -7.40 0.30 -6.09
N VAL A 48 -6.48 1.23 -6.32
CA VAL A 48 -6.37 2.45 -5.52
C VAL A 48 -7.56 3.35 -5.80
N THR A 49 -8.47 3.48 -4.84
CA THR A 49 -9.62 4.38 -4.96
C THR A 49 -9.39 5.72 -4.29
N GLY A 50 -8.41 5.80 -3.39
CA GLY A 50 -8.12 6.98 -2.60
C GLY A 50 -6.71 7.00 -2.02
N LEU A 51 -6.16 8.21 -1.91
CA LEU A 51 -4.83 8.48 -1.39
C LEU A 51 -4.96 9.38 -0.15
N GLU A 52 -5.21 8.76 1.00
CA GLU A 52 -5.41 9.49 2.24
C GLU A 52 -4.06 9.89 2.86
N THR A 53 -4.09 10.77 3.87
CA THR A 53 -2.82 11.26 4.46
C THR A 53 -2.10 10.17 5.27
N THR A 54 -2.85 9.22 5.83
CA THR A 54 -2.35 8.21 6.78
C THR A 54 -2.48 6.77 6.27
N TYR A 55 -3.27 6.53 5.22
CA TYR A 55 -3.48 5.20 4.64
C TYR A 55 -3.74 5.25 3.13
N LEU A 56 -3.48 4.13 2.47
CA LEU A 56 -3.84 3.91 1.07
C LEU A 56 -5.22 3.26 1.01
N GLU A 57 -6.16 3.88 0.29
CA GLU A 57 -7.49 3.31 0.09
C GLU A 57 -7.51 2.35 -1.09
N ILE A 58 -7.92 1.10 -0.84
CA ILE A 58 -7.95 0.02 -1.82
C ILE A 58 -9.38 -0.51 -1.96
N ASP A 59 -9.88 -0.60 -3.20
CA ASP A 59 -11.23 -1.04 -3.58
C ASP A 59 -12.37 -0.29 -2.85
N GLY A 60 -12.14 0.96 -2.44
CA GLY A 60 -13.10 1.76 -1.69
C GLY A 60 -13.39 1.24 -0.29
N ASN A 61 -12.51 0.38 0.25
CA ASN A 61 -12.69 -0.17 1.59
C ASN A 61 -12.06 0.72 2.67
N PRO A 62 -12.60 0.75 3.89
CA PRO A 62 -11.90 1.38 5.01
C PRO A 62 -10.66 0.58 5.43
N PRO A 63 -9.75 1.15 6.27
CA PRO A 63 -8.54 0.47 6.73
C PRO A 63 -8.81 -0.82 7.51
N GLU A 64 -10.01 -0.98 8.05
CA GLU A 64 -10.43 -2.21 8.74
C GLU A 64 -10.84 -3.34 7.78
N ASN A 65 -11.01 -3.05 6.48
CA ASN A 65 -11.61 -3.99 5.52
C ASN A 65 -10.89 -4.01 4.16
N GLY A 66 -9.60 -3.65 4.10
CA GLY A 66 -8.79 -3.75 2.88
C GLY A 66 -7.80 -2.61 2.70
N SER A 67 -8.03 -1.45 3.30
CA SER A 67 -7.07 -0.35 3.17
C SER A 67 -5.91 -0.47 4.15
N VAL A 68 -4.74 0.02 3.76
CA VAL A 68 -3.50 -0.26 4.50
C VAL A 68 -2.84 1.05 4.93
N PRO A 69 -2.54 1.22 6.23
CA PRO A 69 -1.80 2.40 6.71
C PRO A 69 -0.35 2.36 6.22
N TYR A 70 0.19 3.50 5.78
CA TYR A 70 1.53 3.59 5.19
C TYR A 70 2.65 3.09 6.11
N THR A 71 2.46 3.18 7.42
CA THR A 71 3.40 2.66 8.43
C THR A 71 3.50 1.14 8.47
N ARG A 72 2.50 0.42 7.96
CA ARG A 72 2.51 -1.04 7.88
C ARG A 72 2.97 -1.55 6.51
N ILE A 73 2.92 -0.68 5.50
CA ILE A 73 3.35 -0.96 4.13
C ILE A 73 4.87 -1.11 4.09
N HIS A 74 5.33 -2.29 3.72
CA HIS A 74 6.75 -2.54 3.46
C HIS A 74 7.05 -2.50 1.96
N THR A 75 6.16 -3.08 1.15
CA THR A 75 6.33 -3.11 -0.30
C THR A 75 5.00 -2.79 -0.98
N VAL A 76 5.03 -1.94 -2.00
CA VAL A 76 3.91 -1.66 -2.91
C VAL A 76 4.33 -2.01 -4.32
N SER A 77 3.62 -2.91 -4.96
CA SER A 77 3.87 -3.34 -6.34
C SER A 77 2.73 -2.90 -7.22
N ARG A 78 3.00 -2.00 -8.17
CA ARG A 78 2.03 -1.60 -9.18
C ARG A 78 1.88 -2.70 -10.22
N ILE A 79 0.65 -3.17 -10.39
CA ILE A 79 0.24 -4.11 -11.43
C ILE A 79 -0.29 -3.28 -12.60
N GLU A 80 0.50 -3.20 -13.66
CA GLU A 80 0.04 -2.58 -14.91
C GLU A 80 -1.03 -3.48 -15.54
N THR A 81 -2.28 -3.06 -15.47
CA THR A 81 -3.37 -3.67 -16.21
C THR A 81 -3.39 -3.10 -17.63
N GLU A 82 -3.12 -3.96 -18.62
CA GLU A 82 -3.11 -3.65 -20.07
C GLU A 82 -4.45 -3.15 -20.61
#